data_AF-A0A1I5FJA9-F1
#
_entry.id   AF-A0A1I5FJA9-F1
#
_cell.length_a   1.000
_cell.length_b   1.000
_cell.length_c   1.000
_cell.angle_alpha   90.00
_cell.angle_beta   90.00
_cell.angle_gamma   90.00
#
_symmetry.space_group_name_H-M   'P 1'
#
loop_
_entity.id
_entity.type
_entity.pdbx_description
1 polymer ?
#
loop_
_entity_poly.entity_id
_entity_poly.type
_entity_poly.pdbx_seq_one_letter_code
_entity_poly.pdbx_strand_id
1 'polypeptide(L)'
;MIRLFSAFLSGLFCLGFLAPETAHAQSAEAVAKAFAGNWITYDRHFAEQKSCELAFSAQKSGDLYPITKKGCSGDLADIAGWRIQNNQLVFMSSANTAIALVGGNQERLSGTILQNNLPIIIERLEVARKIEKARKSIQCSYIGYSQTCASPRDFAPPAASIGSPSPVQILVNLNARTEPRNNATIKTVLKPNACVSAEVCTVASDGLWCKVKIENGNAWIKKQTVRQQRWPVITFKNGCS
;
A
#
# COMPACT_ATOMS: atom_id res chain seq x y z
N MET A 1 -17.02 -65.15 53.61
CA MET A 1 -17.03 -65.70 52.24
C MET A 1 -16.70 -64.57 51.27
N ILE A 2 -15.67 -64.80 50.45
CA ILE A 2 -15.30 -64.15 49.19
C ILE A 2 -14.86 -62.68 49.23
N ARG A 3 -13.55 -62.53 48.97
CA ARG A 3 -12.78 -61.34 48.61
C ARG A 3 -13.10 -60.94 47.16
N LEU A 4 -13.10 -59.65 46.85
CA LEU A 4 -12.89 -59.14 45.49
C LEU A 4 -11.83 -58.03 45.54
N PHE A 5 -10.67 -58.36 44.95
CA PHE A 5 -9.56 -57.47 44.65
C PHE A 5 -9.94 -56.63 43.42
N SER A 6 -9.71 -55.32 43.48
CA SER A 6 -9.61 -54.47 42.28
C SER A 6 -8.19 -53.97 42.16
N ALA A 7 -7.53 -54.41 41.09
CA ALA A 7 -6.18 -54.03 40.70
C ALA A 7 -6.21 -52.89 39.68
N PHE A 8 -5.22 -51.99 39.82
CA PHE A 8 -4.51 -51.23 38.79
C PHE A 8 -5.27 -50.54 37.63
N LEU A 9 -5.07 -49.22 37.51
CA LEU A 9 -4.29 -48.68 36.38
C LEU A 9 -3.82 -47.24 36.71
N SER A 10 -2.51 -47.08 36.93
CA SER A 10 -1.85 -45.78 37.02
C SER A 10 -1.66 -45.21 35.61
N GLY A 11 -2.42 -44.17 35.25
CA GLY A 11 -2.21 -43.41 34.02
C GLY A 11 -1.10 -42.38 34.19
N LEU A 12 0.01 -42.58 33.49
CA LEU A 12 1.12 -41.63 33.40
C LEU A 12 0.68 -40.42 32.56
N PHE A 13 0.45 -39.27 33.21
CA PHE A 13 0.20 -37.99 32.54
C PHE A 13 1.54 -37.42 32.04
N CYS A 14 1.87 -37.63 30.76
CA CYS A 14 2.94 -36.90 30.09
C CYS A 14 2.48 -35.45 29.84
N LEU A 15 2.82 -34.55 30.77
CA LEU A 15 2.77 -33.10 30.56
C LEU A 15 3.84 -32.70 29.53
N GLY A 16 3.46 -32.68 28.26
CA GLY A 16 4.24 -32.06 27.20
C GLY A 16 4.29 -30.54 27.41
N PHE A 17 5.42 -30.05 27.92
CA PHE A 17 5.75 -28.62 27.91
C PHE A 17 5.88 -28.16 26.46
N LEU A 18 4.83 -27.51 25.93
CA LEU A 18 4.94 -26.68 24.74
C LEU A 18 5.79 -25.46 25.11
N ALA A 19 7.08 -25.50 24.78
CA ALA A 19 7.92 -24.33 24.87
C ALA A 19 7.33 -23.23 23.97
N PRO A 20 7.09 -22.01 24.47
CA PRO A 20 6.67 -20.91 23.61
C PRO A 20 7.80 -20.63 22.62
N GLU A 21 7.53 -20.83 21.33
CA GLU A 21 8.40 -20.35 20.27
C GLU A 21 8.51 -18.83 20.42
N THR A 22 9.64 -18.35 20.92
CA THR A 22 9.95 -16.93 20.95
C THR A 22 9.96 -16.44 19.52
N ALA A 23 8.96 -15.64 19.14
CA ALA A 23 8.93 -14.96 17.86
C ALA A 23 10.18 -14.07 17.75
N HIS A 24 11.21 -14.56 17.07
CA HIS A 24 12.41 -13.77 16.82
C HIS A 24 12.01 -12.57 15.96
N ALA A 25 12.20 -11.36 16.51
CA ALA A 25 12.15 -10.14 15.73
C ALA A 25 13.06 -10.32 14.52
N GLN A 26 12.53 -10.15 13.30
CA GLN A 26 13.33 -10.27 12.09
C GLN A 26 14.51 -9.30 12.20
N SER A 27 15.73 -9.79 12.00
CA SER A 27 16.91 -8.93 12.05
C SER A 27 16.84 -7.86 10.95
N ALA A 28 17.52 -6.72 11.15
CA ALA A 28 17.54 -5.65 10.16
C ALA A 28 18.04 -6.14 8.79
N GLU A 29 18.96 -7.10 8.78
CA GLU A 29 19.48 -7.75 7.58
C GLU A 29 18.42 -8.62 6.89
N ALA A 30 17.61 -9.35 7.66
CA ALA A 30 16.50 -10.13 7.11
C ALA A 30 15.46 -9.21 6.44
N VAL A 31 15.13 -8.09 7.09
CA VAL A 31 14.26 -7.04 6.51
C VAL A 31 14.90 -6.47 5.24
N ALA A 32 16.18 -6.11 5.28
CA ALA A 32 16.87 -5.55 4.12
C ALA A 32 16.90 -6.52 2.94
N LYS A 33 17.14 -7.81 3.19
CA LYS A 33 17.08 -8.85 2.17
C LYS A 33 15.67 -9.00 1.58
N ALA A 34 14.63 -8.87 2.39
CA ALA A 34 13.24 -8.95 1.93
C ALA A 34 12.83 -7.76 1.04
N PHE A 35 13.35 -6.57 1.35
CA PHE A 35 13.05 -5.33 0.61
C PHE A 35 14.05 -5.02 -0.51
N ALA A 36 15.17 -5.73 -0.61
CA ALA A 36 16.12 -5.54 -1.69
C ALA A 36 15.52 -5.83 -3.08
N GLY A 37 16.09 -5.19 -4.09
CA GLY A 37 15.68 -5.33 -5.48
C GLY A 37 15.15 -4.04 -6.09
N ASN A 38 14.46 -4.16 -7.22
CA ASN A 38 14.00 -3.02 -8.00
C ASN A 38 12.57 -2.64 -7.64
N TRP A 39 12.36 -1.34 -7.50
CA TRP A 39 11.13 -0.71 -7.07
C TRP A 39 10.77 0.45 -8.00
N ILE A 40 9.52 0.87 -8.00
CA ILE A 40 9.02 1.92 -8.89
C ILE A 40 7.88 2.71 -8.24
N THR A 41 7.84 4.01 -8.53
CA THR A 41 6.66 4.84 -8.33
C THR A 41 6.25 5.51 -9.65
N TYR A 42 4.95 5.72 -9.82
CA TYR A 42 4.35 6.40 -10.98
C TYR A 42 3.80 7.79 -10.65
N ASP A 43 4.02 8.25 -9.42
CA ASP A 43 3.57 9.56 -9.01
C ASP A 43 4.42 10.66 -9.65
N ARG A 44 3.74 11.65 -10.25
CA ARG A 44 4.37 12.73 -11.01
C ARG A 44 5.12 13.73 -10.13
N HIS A 45 4.80 13.78 -8.84
CA HIS A 45 5.55 14.59 -7.88
C HIS A 45 6.97 14.04 -7.67
N PHE A 46 7.18 12.75 -7.95
CA PHE A 46 8.45 12.06 -7.67
C PHE A 46 9.12 11.48 -8.93
N ALA A 47 8.54 11.65 -10.10
CA ALA A 47 9.05 11.14 -11.37
C ALA A 47 9.24 12.29 -12.38
N GLU A 48 10.38 12.32 -13.06
CA GLU A 48 10.68 13.33 -14.11
C GLU A 48 9.80 13.15 -15.35
N GLN A 49 9.45 11.90 -15.67
CA GLN A 49 8.64 11.55 -16.83
C GLN A 49 7.44 10.70 -16.42
N LYS A 50 7.54 9.38 -16.61
CA LYS A 50 6.44 8.43 -16.35
C LYS A 50 6.61 7.67 -15.05
N SER A 51 7.84 7.53 -14.57
CA SER A 51 8.14 6.74 -13.38
C SER A 51 9.50 7.10 -12.79
N CYS A 52 9.64 6.88 -11.49
CA CYS A 52 10.90 6.88 -10.76
C CYS A 52 11.21 5.45 -10.34
N GLU A 53 12.32 4.90 -10.83
CA GLU A 53 12.81 3.57 -10.48
C GLU A 53 13.86 3.69 -9.37
N LEU A 54 13.80 2.78 -8.40
CA LEU A 54 14.68 2.73 -7.22
C LEU A 54 15.24 1.32 -7.08
N ALA A 55 16.55 1.16 -6.92
CA ALA A 55 17.15 -0.14 -6.62
C ALA A 55 17.65 -0.17 -5.17
N PHE A 56 17.04 -1.02 -4.36
CA PHE A 56 17.30 -1.15 -2.93
C PHE A 56 18.40 -2.19 -2.71
N SER A 57 19.46 -1.80 -2.02
CA SER A 57 20.54 -2.70 -1.60
C SER A 57 20.12 -3.56 -0.40
N ALA A 58 20.57 -4.81 -0.36
CA ALA A 58 20.53 -5.64 0.85
C ALA A 58 21.74 -5.40 1.76
N GLN A 59 22.81 -4.83 1.20
CA GLN A 59 24.08 -4.57 1.87
C GLN A 59 24.09 -3.16 2.43
N LYS A 60 24.48 -3.05 3.70
CA LYS A 60 24.62 -1.78 4.38
C LYS A 60 25.91 -1.07 3.90
N SER A 61 25.85 0.25 3.79
CA SER A 61 27.00 1.13 3.60
C SER A 61 26.93 2.24 4.65
N GLY A 62 27.87 2.21 5.61
CA GLY A 62 27.76 3.03 6.82
C GLY A 62 26.48 2.70 7.60
N ASP A 63 25.62 3.70 7.79
CA ASP A 63 24.37 3.56 8.54
C ASP A 63 23.12 3.30 7.69
N LEU A 64 23.26 3.26 6.36
CA LEU A 64 22.13 3.13 5.44
C LEU A 64 22.23 1.86 4.62
N TYR A 65 21.07 1.36 4.20
CA TYR A 65 20.96 0.49 3.03
C TYR A 65 20.79 1.38 1.79
N PRO A 66 21.79 1.46 0.90
CA PRO A 66 21.76 2.40 -0.22
C PRO A 66 20.59 2.16 -1.17
N ILE A 67 20.12 3.25 -1.77
CA ILE A 67 19.15 3.25 -2.87
C ILE A 67 19.79 3.97 -4.04
N THR A 68 19.88 3.29 -5.19
CA THR A 68 20.14 3.97 -6.46
C THR A 68 18.82 4.34 -7.13
N LYS A 69 18.83 5.40 -7.93
CA LYS A 69 17.61 6.02 -8.47
C LYS A 69 17.76 6.33 -9.95
N LYS A 70 16.65 6.30 -10.68
CA LYS A 70 16.57 6.63 -12.11
C LYS A 70 15.24 7.29 -12.43
N GLY A 71 15.29 8.46 -13.08
CA GLY A 71 14.10 9.21 -13.51
C GLY A 71 13.30 9.80 -12.34
N CYS A 72 13.96 10.05 -11.21
CA CYS A 72 13.32 10.53 -9.98
C CYS A 72 13.44 12.05 -9.87
N SER A 73 12.36 12.70 -9.46
CA SER A 73 12.26 14.14 -9.23
C SER A 73 11.73 14.42 -7.82
N GLY A 74 11.61 15.70 -7.46
CA GLY A 74 11.09 16.12 -6.16
C GLY A 74 11.90 15.55 -5.00
N ASP A 75 11.24 15.18 -3.91
CA ASP A 75 11.90 14.66 -2.70
C ASP A 75 12.66 13.34 -2.93
N LEU A 76 12.29 12.56 -3.96
CA LEU A 76 13.01 11.32 -4.31
C LEU A 76 14.25 11.57 -5.17
N ALA A 77 14.47 12.78 -5.66
CA ALA A 77 15.73 13.13 -6.34
C ALA A 77 16.92 13.07 -5.36
N ASP A 78 16.71 13.31 -4.07
CA ASP A 78 17.77 13.38 -3.06
C ASP A 78 17.91 12.12 -2.20
N ILE A 79 17.08 11.09 -2.43
CA ILE A 79 17.16 9.83 -1.70
C ILE A 79 18.53 9.17 -1.88
N ALA A 80 19.15 8.77 -0.78
CA ALA A 80 20.45 8.10 -0.75
C ALA A 80 20.35 6.65 -0.24
N GLY A 81 19.38 6.39 0.64
CA GLY A 81 19.19 5.07 1.20
C GLY A 81 18.04 5.04 2.19
N TRP A 82 17.97 3.95 2.94
CA TRP A 82 16.97 3.76 3.97
C TRP A 82 17.56 3.07 5.20
N ARG A 83 16.87 3.21 6.33
CA ARG A 83 17.16 2.49 7.56
C ARG A 83 15.87 2.14 8.30
N ILE A 84 15.98 1.29 9.31
CA ILE A 84 14.87 1.01 10.23
C ILE A 84 15.04 1.95 11.43
N GLN A 85 13.99 2.69 11.74
CA GLN A 85 13.92 3.53 12.95
C GLN A 85 12.51 3.40 13.53
N ASN A 86 12.42 3.15 14.84
CA ASN A 86 11.13 2.96 15.54
C ASN A 86 10.20 1.94 14.84
N ASN A 87 10.78 0.82 14.39
CA ASN A 87 10.07 -0.25 13.69
C ASN A 87 9.42 0.18 12.35
N GLN A 88 9.93 1.25 11.74
CA GLN A 88 9.46 1.79 10.46
C GLN A 88 10.63 1.99 9.50
N LEU A 89 10.37 1.86 8.20
CA LEU A 89 11.36 2.17 7.17
C LEU A 89 11.40 3.68 6.99
N VAL A 90 12.58 4.26 7.11
CA VAL A 90 12.83 5.69 6.94
C VAL A 90 13.75 5.88 5.75
N PHE A 91 13.28 6.63 4.75
CA PHE A 91 14.10 7.06 3.62
C PHE A 91 14.93 8.26 4.03
N MET A 92 16.20 8.25 3.64
CA MET A 92 17.19 9.22 4.07
C MET A 92 17.85 9.87 2.87
N SER A 93 18.14 11.17 2.98
CA SER A 93 18.95 11.90 2.01
C SER A 93 20.44 11.66 2.21
N SER A 94 21.26 12.11 1.27
CA SER A 94 22.73 12.11 1.40
C SER A 94 23.23 13.00 2.54
N ALA A 95 22.45 14.00 2.93
CA ALA A 95 22.72 14.87 4.09
C ALA A 95 22.26 14.26 5.43
N ASN A 96 21.85 12.98 5.44
CA ASN A 96 21.34 12.27 6.62
C ASN A 96 20.03 12.86 7.18
N THR A 97 19.22 13.49 6.32
CA THR A 97 17.88 14.00 6.66
C THR A 97 16.82 12.96 6.31
N ALA A 98 15.83 12.76 7.18
CA ALA A 98 14.69 11.90 6.88
C ALA A 98 13.79 12.52 5.80
N ILE A 99 13.56 11.80 4.71
CA ILE A 99 12.72 12.20 3.57
C ILE A 99 11.30 11.68 3.76
N ALA A 100 11.15 10.40 4.09
CA ALA A 100 9.85 9.75 4.15
C ALA A 100 9.80 8.68 5.24
N LEU A 101 8.62 8.51 5.81
CA LEU A 101 8.27 7.36 6.66
C LEU A 101 7.38 6.43 5.85
N VAL A 102 7.83 5.18 5.65
CA VAL A 102 7.12 4.20 4.83
C VAL A 102 6.96 2.87 5.55
N GLY A 103 5.92 2.14 5.16
CA GLY A 103 5.65 0.78 5.61
C GLY A 103 4.89 0.02 4.54
N GLY A 104 4.55 -1.23 4.83
CA GLY A 104 3.81 -2.08 3.89
C GLY A 104 4.36 -3.49 3.88
N ASN A 105 4.52 -4.06 2.69
CA ASN A 105 4.99 -5.42 2.50
C ASN A 105 6.01 -5.51 1.35
N GLN A 106 6.48 -6.72 1.06
CA GLN A 106 7.52 -6.99 0.06
C GLN A 106 7.11 -6.66 -1.40
N GLU A 107 5.83 -6.39 -1.65
CA GLU A 107 5.32 -6.01 -2.97
C GLU A 107 5.02 -4.52 -3.11
N ARG A 108 4.63 -3.86 -2.02
CA ARG A 108 4.25 -2.45 -2.01
C ARG A 108 4.58 -1.79 -0.68
N LEU A 109 5.31 -0.70 -0.78
CA LEU A 109 5.55 0.28 0.27
C LEU A 109 4.64 1.49 0.04
N SER A 110 4.13 2.05 1.14
CA SER A 110 3.40 3.31 1.11
C SER A 110 3.69 4.12 2.35
N GLY A 111 3.54 5.43 2.25
CA GLY A 111 3.87 6.31 3.35
C GLY A 111 3.65 7.77 3.02
N THR A 112 4.45 8.63 3.64
CA THR A 112 4.32 10.07 3.51
C THR A 112 5.70 10.73 3.50
N ILE A 113 5.89 11.67 2.59
CA ILE A 113 7.05 12.57 2.59
C ILE A 113 6.90 13.56 3.76
N LEU A 114 7.95 13.68 4.57
CA LEU A 114 7.89 14.42 5.82
C LEU A 114 7.80 15.94 5.64
N GLN A 115 8.43 16.47 4.58
CA GLN A 115 8.50 17.91 4.35
C GLN A 115 7.16 18.53 3.91
N ASN A 116 6.41 17.83 3.06
CA ASN A 116 5.22 18.37 2.40
C ASN A 116 3.95 17.53 2.61
N ASN A 117 4.03 16.45 3.39
CA ASN A 117 2.94 15.51 3.65
C ASN A 117 2.36 14.84 2.39
N LEU A 118 3.07 14.87 1.26
CA LEU A 118 2.63 14.17 0.07
C LEU A 118 2.68 12.66 0.31
N PRO A 119 1.62 11.93 -0.08
CA PRO A 119 1.64 10.48 -0.01
C PRO A 119 2.59 9.91 -1.05
N ILE A 120 3.22 8.80 -0.71
CA ILE A 120 4.07 8.05 -1.62
C ILE A 120 3.64 6.60 -1.66
N ILE A 121 3.62 6.02 -2.87
CA ILE A 121 3.48 4.58 -3.11
C ILE A 121 4.67 4.15 -3.96
N ILE A 122 5.35 3.10 -3.51
CA ILE A 122 6.42 2.45 -4.27
C ILE A 122 6.10 0.97 -4.33
N GLU A 123 6.25 0.37 -5.50
CA GLU A 123 5.90 -1.00 -5.78
C GLU A 123 7.10 -1.78 -6.29
N ARG A 124 7.14 -3.07 -6.02
CA ARG A 124 8.14 -3.95 -6.59
C ARG A 124 8.00 -3.94 -8.11
N LEU A 125 9.09 -3.64 -8.81
CA LEU A 125 9.08 -3.31 -10.24
C LEU A 125 8.44 -4.41 -11.10
N GLU A 126 8.74 -5.67 -10.81
CA GLU A 126 8.19 -6.83 -11.52
C GLU A 126 6.66 -6.95 -11.35
N VAL A 127 6.18 -6.72 -10.13
CA VAL A 127 4.75 -6.75 -9.79
C VAL A 127 4.03 -5.60 -10.48
N ALA A 128 4.57 -4.39 -10.36
CA ALA A 128 4.03 -3.18 -10.98
C ALA A 128 3.90 -3.32 -12.50
N ARG A 129 4.95 -3.82 -13.18
CA ARG A 129 4.93 -4.03 -14.64
C ARG A 129 3.87 -5.06 -15.07
N LYS A 130 3.70 -6.14 -14.30
CA LYS A 130 2.64 -7.14 -14.55
C LYS A 130 1.25 -6.52 -14.45
N ILE A 131 1.01 -5.72 -13.40
CA ILE A 131 -0.26 -5.03 -13.19
C ILE A 131 -0.52 -4.00 -14.29
N GLU A 132 0.46 -3.16 -14.64
CA GLU A 132 0.33 -2.17 -15.71
C GLU A 132 -0.02 -2.83 -17.04
N LYS A 133 0.65 -3.94 -17.38
CA LYS A 133 0.38 -4.70 -18.61
C LYS A 133 -1.07 -5.20 -18.63
N ALA A 134 -1.52 -5.80 -17.52
CA ALA A 134 -2.90 -6.27 -17.40
C ALA A 134 -3.92 -5.11 -17.49
N ARG A 135 -3.59 -3.95 -16.92
CA ARG A 135 -4.45 -2.76 -16.98
C ARG A 135 -4.54 -2.19 -18.39
N LYS A 136 -3.43 -2.16 -19.13
CA LYS A 136 -3.37 -1.70 -20.53
C LYS A 136 -4.13 -2.61 -21.49
N SER A 137 -4.33 -3.89 -21.15
CA SER A 137 -5.18 -4.79 -21.94
C SER A 137 -6.68 -4.64 -21.69
N ILE A 138 -7.10 -3.82 -20.72
CA ILE A 138 -8.53 -3.58 -20.45
C ILE A 138 -9.11 -2.73 -21.59
N GLN A 139 -10.04 -3.31 -22.34
CA GLN A 139 -10.77 -2.59 -23.40
C GLN A 139 -11.83 -1.65 -22.85
N CYS A 140 -12.48 -2.03 -21.74
CA CYS A 140 -13.53 -1.25 -21.10
C CYS A 140 -13.47 -1.41 -19.58
N SER A 141 -13.45 -0.28 -18.86
CA SER A 141 -13.80 -0.22 -17.44
C SER A 141 -15.20 0.38 -17.33
N TYR A 142 -16.13 -0.30 -16.66
CA TYR A 142 -17.51 0.19 -16.54
C TYR A 142 -17.65 1.26 -15.47
N ILE A 143 -18.56 2.22 -15.65
CA ILE A 143 -18.85 3.23 -14.61
C ILE A 143 -19.72 2.58 -13.54
N GLY A 144 -19.19 2.41 -12.33
CA GLY A 144 -19.87 1.72 -11.23
C GLY A 144 -20.29 0.30 -11.65
N TYR A 145 -21.57 -0.03 -11.47
CA TYR A 145 -22.17 -1.29 -11.93
C TYR A 145 -23.03 -1.15 -13.19
N SER A 146 -22.88 -0.04 -13.92
CA SER A 146 -23.56 0.17 -15.20
C SER A 146 -22.97 -0.68 -16.33
N GLN A 147 -23.56 -0.56 -17.52
CA GLN A 147 -23.05 -1.11 -18.78
C GLN A 147 -22.25 -0.07 -19.60
N THR A 148 -22.08 1.14 -19.08
CA THR A 148 -21.40 2.24 -19.79
C THR A 148 -19.89 2.15 -19.56
N CYS A 149 -19.12 2.12 -20.65
CA CYS A 149 -17.67 2.21 -20.59
C CYS A 149 -17.21 3.62 -20.19
N ALA A 150 -16.23 3.67 -19.30
CA ALA A 150 -15.59 4.89 -18.84
C ALA A 150 -14.80 5.55 -19.98
N SER A 151 -14.94 6.87 -20.06
CA SER A 151 -14.13 7.75 -20.92
C SER A 151 -12.78 8.08 -20.27
N PRO A 152 -11.80 8.62 -21.01
CA PRO A 152 -10.54 9.07 -20.43
C PRO A 152 -10.70 10.05 -19.25
N ARG A 153 -11.77 10.86 -19.24
CA ARG A 153 -12.05 11.81 -18.16
C ARG A 153 -12.41 11.13 -16.84
N ASP A 154 -13.02 9.94 -16.90
CA ASP A 154 -13.42 9.18 -15.72
C ASP A 154 -12.22 8.62 -14.95
N PHE A 155 -11.06 8.51 -15.59
CA PHE A 155 -9.79 8.10 -14.95
C PHE A 155 -9.01 9.27 -14.37
N ALA A 156 -9.41 10.52 -14.66
CA ALA A 156 -8.70 11.69 -14.19
C ALA A 156 -8.79 11.81 -12.66
N PRO A 157 -7.70 12.23 -11.99
CA PRO A 157 -7.77 12.52 -10.57
C PRO A 157 -8.74 13.68 -10.29
N PRO A 158 -9.40 13.69 -9.12
CA PRO A 158 -10.08 14.89 -8.67
C PRO A 158 -9.04 16.01 -8.49
N ALA A 159 -9.47 17.27 -8.59
CA ALA A 159 -8.61 18.43 -8.37
C ALA A 159 -8.36 18.66 -6.86
N ALA A 160 -8.05 17.59 -6.13
CA ALA A 160 -7.74 17.58 -4.71
C ALA A 160 -6.25 17.86 -4.50
N SER A 161 -5.94 18.75 -3.59
CA SER A 161 -4.59 18.98 -3.07
C SER A 161 -4.64 19.20 -1.56
N ILE A 162 -3.49 19.07 -0.89
CA ILE A 162 -3.40 19.26 0.56
C ILE A 162 -3.89 20.67 0.91
N GLY A 163 -4.91 20.75 1.76
CA GLY A 163 -5.57 22.01 2.16
C GLY A 163 -6.68 22.49 1.21
N SER A 164 -6.85 21.86 0.05
CA SER A 164 -7.92 22.14 -0.91
C SER A 164 -8.58 20.83 -1.36
N PRO A 165 -9.41 20.21 -0.50
CA PRO A 165 -10.06 18.96 -0.81
C PRO A 165 -11.09 19.10 -1.94
N SER A 166 -11.32 18.02 -2.66
CA SER A 166 -12.27 17.97 -3.78
C SER A 166 -13.29 16.85 -3.58
N PRO A 167 -14.59 17.10 -3.82
CA PRO A 167 -15.62 16.09 -3.62
C PRO A 167 -15.52 14.98 -4.67
N VAL A 168 -15.79 13.75 -4.24
CA VAL A 168 -15.95 12.58 -5.11
C VAL A 168 -17.22 11.80 -4.73
N GLN A 169 -17.99 11.39 -5.74
CA GLN A 169 -19.17 10.57 -5.55
C GLN A 169 -18.82 9.09 -5.73
N ILE A 170 -19.14 8.30 -4.72
CA ILE A 170 -18.95 6.85 -4.71
C ILE A 170 -19.99 6.16 -5.60
N LEU A 171 -19.57 5.23 -6.45
CA LEU A 171 -20.43 4.55 -7.43
C LEU A 171 -20.78 3.11 -7.06
N VAL A 172 -20.06 2.53 -6.09
CA VAL A 172 -20.16 1.12 -5.67
C VAL A 172 -20.00 1.02 -4.16
N ASN A 173 -20.30 -0.13 -3.56
CA ASN A 173 -19.83 -0.40 -2.20
C ASN A 173 -18.29 -0.43 -2.22
N LEU A 174 -17.64 0.60 -1.69
CA LEU A 174 -16.22 0.83 -1.84
C LEU A 174 -15.49 0.71 -0.50
N ASN A 175 -14.57 -0.25 -0.42
CA ASN A 175 -13.70 -0.41 0.73
C ASN A 175 -12.76 0.79 0.86
N ALA A 176 -12.83 1.48 2.00
CA ALA A 176 -11.89 2.50 2.40
C ALA A 176 -10.88 1.88 3.38
N ARG A 177 -9.58 1.98 3.05
CA ARG A 177 -8.51 1.19 3.69
C ARG A 177 -7.55 2.04 4.52
N THR A 178 -6.79 1.40 5.39
CA THR A 178 -5.74 2.06 6.19
C THR A 178 -4.56 2.53 5.34
N GLU A 179 -4.24 1.83 4.27
CA GLU A 179 -3.12 2.08 3.35
C GLU A 179 -3.58 1.88 1.89
N PRO A 180 -2.91 2.49 0.90
CA PRO A 180 -3.28 2.39 -0.51
C PRO A 180 -2.82 1.06 -1.15
N ARG A 181 -3.30 -0.07 -0.61
CA ARG A 181 -3.05 -1.43 -1.12
C ARG A 181 -4.25 -2.34 -0.89
N ASN A 182 -4.45 -3.33 -1.77
CA ASN A 182 -5.67 -4.14 -1.77
C ASN A 182 -5.80 -5.11 -0.59
N ASN A 183 -4.69 -5.45 0.08
CA ASN A 183 -4.66 -6.30 1.27
C ASN A 183 -4.52 -5.51 2.59
N ALA A 184 -4.63 -4.18 2.56
CA ALA A 184 -4.67 -3.37 3.79
C ALA A 184 -6.03 -3.51 4.49
N THR A 185 -6.01 -3.35 5.82
CA THR A 185 -7.21 -3.37 6.67
C THR A 185 -8.27 -2.40 6.15
N ILE A 186 -9.50 -2.88 6.09
CA ILE A 186 -10.67 -2.08 5.72
C ILE A 186 -11.10 -1.30 6.96
N LYS A 187 -11.12 0.03 6.88
CA LYS A 187 -11.64 0.90 7.96
C LYS A 187 -13.15 0.98 7.91
N THR A 188 -13.71 1.10 6.71
CA THR A 188 -15.16 1.19 6.47
C THR A 188 -15.49 0.85 5.02
N VAL A 189 -16.77 0.70 4.71
CA VAL A 189 -17.29 0.55 3.36
C VAL A 189 -18.17 1.76 3.04
N LEU A 190 -17.74 2.58 2.10
CA LEU A 190 -18.51 3.71 1.61
C LEU A 190 -19.62 3.21 0.69
N LYS A 191 -20.84 3.73 0.89
CA LYS A 191 -22.02 3.33 0.12
C LYS A 191 -22.08 4.07 -1.22
N PRO A 192 -22.70 3.47 -2.27
CA PRO A 192 -23.02 4.19 -3.49
C PRO A 192 -23.74 5.52 -3.21
N ASN A 193 -23.49 6.52 -4.05
CA ASN A 193 -23.97 7.90 -3.95
C ASN A 193 -23.45 8.71 -2.76
N ALA A 194 -22.67 8.12 -1.85
CA ALA A 194 -21.99 8.89 -0.82
C ALA A 194 -21.06 9.93 -1.47
N CYS A 195 -21.11 11.16 -0.95
CA CYS A 195 -20.20 12.22 -1.31
C CYS A 195 -19.11 12.32 -0.24
N VAL A 196 -17.86 12.09 -0.61
CA VAL A 196 -16.72 12.19 0.31
C VAL A 196 -15.68 13.16 -0.23
N SER A 197 -14.95 13.82 0.67
CA SER A 197 -13.90 14.75 0.32
C SER A 197 -12.57 14.02 0.12
N ALA A 198 -12.02 14.06 -1.09
CA ALA A 198 -10.65 13.64 -1.37
C ALA A 198 -9.69 14.77 -1.01
N GLU A 199 -8.72 14.46 -0.15
CA GLU A 199 -7.71 15.40 0.34
C GLU A 199 -6.49 15.44 -0.58
N VAL A 200 -6.05 14.27 -1.04
CA VAL A 200 -4.90 14.11 -1.91
C VAL A 200 -4.98 12.78 -2.63
N CYS A 201 -4.45 12.72 -3.85
CA CYS A 201 -4.38 11.48 -4.61
C CYS A 201 -2.96 11.20 -5.08
N THR A 202 -2.66 9.92 -5.26
CA THR A 202 -1.39 9.39 -5.74
C THR A 202 -1.65 8.24 -6.73
N VAL A 203 -0.67 7.92 -7.55
CA VAL A 203 -0.80 6.93 -8.63
C VAL A 203 0.10 5.73 -8.37
N ALA A 204 -0.49 4.54 -8.50
CA ALA A 204 0.20 3.26 -8.51
C ALA A 204 -0.04 2.53 -9.83
N SER A 205 0.65 1.40 -10.03
CA SER A 205 0.47 0.51 -11.18
C SER A 205 -0.99 0.07 -11.36
N ASP A 206 -1.70 -0.12 -10.25
CA ASP A 206 -3.10 -0.55 -10.24
C ASP A 206 -4.11 0.59 -10.33
N GLY A 207 -3.65 1.83 -10.53
CA GLY A 207 -4.47 3.00 -10.81
C GLY A 207 -4.35 4.09 -9.74
N LEU A 208 -5.32 5.01 -9.76
CA LEU A 208 -5.39 6.14 -8.85
C LEU A 208 -5.89 5.72 -7.47
N TRP A 209 -5.21 6.20 -6.43
CA TRP A 209 -5.59 6.10 -5.03
C TRP A 209 -5.79 7.50 -4.46
N CYS A 210 -6.87 7.71 -3.72
CA CYS A 210 -7.14 8.98 -3.05
C CYS A 210 -7.31 8.76 -1.56
N LYS A 211 -6.69 9.63 -0.76
CA LYS A 211 -6.94 9.75 0.67
C LYS A 211 -8.19 10.60 0.85
N VAL A 212 -9.19 10.06 1.51
CA VAL A 212 -10.47 10.72 1.77
C VAL A 212 -10.71 10.88 3.26
N LYS A 213 -11.46 11.92 3.62
CA LYS A 213 -11.98 12.10 4.96
C LYS A 213 -13.20 11.21 5.19
N ILE A 214 -13.19 10.49 6.30
CA ILE A 214 -14.29 9.68 6.83
C ILE A 214 -14.57 10.12 8.27
N GLU A 215 -15.68 9.66 8.86
CA GLU A 215 -16.06 10.01 10.24
C GLU A 215 -14.92 9.78 11.24
N ASN A 216 -14.23 8.64 11.13
CA ASN A 216 -13.15 8.23 12.02
C ASN A 216 -11.74 8.51 11.44
N GLY A 217 -11.57 9.68 10.83
CA GLY A 217 -10.28 10.17 10.32
C GLY A 217 -10.12 10.01 8.82
N ASN A 218 -8.97 9.51 8.36
CA ASN A 218 -8.65 9.39 6.93
C ASN A 218 -8.57 7.93 6.48
N ALA A 219 -8.96 7.67 5.24
CA ALA A 219 -8.85 6.35 4.62
C ALA A 219 -8.49 6.45 3.13
N TRP A 220 -7.99 5.35 2.57
CA TRP A 220 -7.61 5.25 1.17
C TRP A 220 -8.68 4.56 0.35
N ILE A 221 -9.10 5.19 -0.75
CA ILE A 221 -10.00 4.61 -1.74
C ILE A 221 -9.31 4.52 -3.10
N LYS A 222 -9.68 3.51 -3.88
CA LYS A 222 -9.08 3.22 -5.18
C LYS A 222 -10.08 3.45 -6.29
N LYS A 223 -9.70 4.20 -7.34
CA LYS A 223 -10.55 4.61 -8.47
C LYS A 223 -10.99 3.45 -9.37
N GLN A 224 -10.14 2.44 -9.50
CA GLN A 224 -10.36 1.30 -10.40
C GLN A 224 -10.26 -0.02 -9.64
N THR A 225 -11.22 -0.93 -9.85
CA THR A 225 -11.15 -2.29 -9.29
C THR A 225 -11.71 -3.31 -10.27
N VAL A 226 -11.59 -4.60 -9.94
CA VAL A 226 -12.18 -5.69 -10.73
C VAL A 226 -13.32 -6.32 -9.93
N ARG A 227 -14.55 -6.20 -10.43
CA ARG A 227 -15.75 -6.84 -9.90
C ARG A 227 -15.78 -8.32 -10.29
N GLN A 228 -16.02 -9.19 -9.31
CA GLN A 228 -16.12 -10.64 -9.51
C GLN A 228 -14.93 -11.22 -10.29
N GLN A 229 -13.74 -10.66 -10.07
CA GLN A 229 -12.50 -11.04 -10.76
C GLN A 229 -12.56 -10.97 -12.30
N ARG A 230 -13.59 -10.35 -12.88
CA ARG A 230 -13.86 -10.35 -14.32
C ARG A 230 -14.05 -8.96 -14.92
N TRP A 231 -14.76 -8.07 -14.22
CA TRP A 231 -15.23 -6.82 -14.81
C TRP A 231 -14.52 -5.61 -14.20
N PRO A 232 -13.62 -4.93 -14.92
CA PRO A 232 -13.03 -3.69 -14.43
C PRO A 232 -14.09 -2.60 -14.29
N VAL A 233 -14.08 -1.89 -13.17
CA VAL A 233 -15.05 -0.82 -12.88
C VAL A 233 -14.37 0.42 -12.29
N ILE A 234 -14.95 1.59 -12.59
CA ILE A 234 -14.70 2.86 -11.91
C ILE A 234 -15.54 2.90 -10.64
N THR A 235 -14.90 3.16 -9.51
CA THR A 235 -15.53 3.08 -8.18
C THR A 235 -16.03 4.42 -7.67
N PHE A 236 -15.49 5.54 -8.18
CA PHE A 236 -15.93 6.89 -7.84
C PHE A 236 -15.68 7.86 -9.01
N LYS A 237 -16.53 8.89 -9.14
CA LYS A 237 -16.34 9.99 -10.10
C LYS A 237 -15.98 11.29 -9.37
N ASN A 238 -15.42 12.24 -10.11
CA ASN A 238 -15.07 13.55 -9.57
C ASN A 238 -16.34 14.40 -9.47
N GLY A 239 -16.44 15.19 -8.39
CA GLY A 239 -17.65 15.92 -8.07
C GLY A 239 -18.73 15.05 -7.41
N CYS A 240 -19.72 15.73 -6.85
CA CYS A 240 -20.96 15.12 -6.38
C CYS A 240 -22.12 15.82 -7.07
N SER A 241 -23.12 15.02 -7.42
CA SER A 241 -24.39 15.44 -8.02
C SER A 241 -25.52 14.99 -7.11
#